data_AF-A0A5B2WPD5-F1
#
_entry.id   AF-A0A5B2WPD5-F1
#
_cell.length_a   1.000
_cell.length_b   1.000
_cell.length_c   1.000
_cell.angle_alpha   90.00
_cell.angle_beta   90.00
_cell.angle_gamma   90.00
#
_symmetry.space_group_name_H-M   'P 1'
#
loop_
_entity.id
_entity.type
_entity.pdbx_description
1 polymer ?
#
loop_
_entity_poly.entity_id
_entity_poly.type
_entity_poly.pdbx_seq_one_letter_code
_entity_poly.pdbx_strand_id
1 'polypeptide(L)'
;MATAEEIERRVEQADTARSAKRAAAAQQVGALAQRRAAVAEQLADLDEQLGDVLAAAGDVMDLDELAGFTDVSAADLTRWLTARKPHRGKRKRPAATMKSDTNRAPSTARTPTARPASTQPAPARADGADTPVRVPAEVA
;
A
#
# COMPACT_ATOMS: atom_id res chain seq x y z
N MET A 1 -15.16 42.15 32.03
CA MET A 1 -14.76 40.75 32.28
C MET A 1 -15.76 39.84 31.58
N ALA A 2 -15.32 38.80 30.89
CA ALA A 2 -16.22 37.75 30.41
C ALA A 2 -16.56 36.80 31.57
N THR A 3 -17.79 36.29 31.63
CA THR A 3 -18.16 35.21 32.56
C THR A 3 -17.58 33.88 32.08
N ALA A 4 -17.46 32.90 32.97
CA ALA A 4 -16.95 31.57 32.62
C ALA A 4 -17.78 30.92 31.50
N GLU A 5 -19.11 31.02 31.61
CA GLU A 5 -20.10 30.55 30.62
C GLU A 5 -19.87 31.14 29.21
N GLU A 6 -19.53 32.43 29.12
CA GLU A 6 -19.22 33.11 27.85
C GLU A 6 -17.86 32.67 27.27
N ILE A 7 -16.91 32.25 28.12
CA ILE A 7 -15.64 31.68 27.68
C ILE A 7 -15.85 30.25 27.15
N GLU A 8 -16.58 29.41 27.90
CA GLU A 8 -16.93 28.03 27.51
C GLU A 8 -17.66 28.01 26.17
N ARG A 9 -18.70 28.84 26.02
CA ARG A 9 -19.48 28.98 24.78
C ARG A 9 -18.62 29.38 23.58
N ARG A 10 -17.61 30.25 23.76
CA ARG A 10 -16.69 30.66 22.68
C ARG A 10 -15.72 29.55 22.29
N VAL A 11 -15.23 28.77 23.25
CA VAL A 11 -14.37 27.60 22.99
C VAL A 11 -15.15 26.53 22.22
N GLU A 12 -16.36 26.18 22.69
CA GLU A 12 -17.21 25.17 22.05
C GLU A 12 -17.56 25.55 20.60
N GLN A 13 -17.89 26.82 20.34
CA GLN A 13 -18.13 27.31 18.98
C GLN A 13 -16.87 27.22 18.09
N ALA A 14 -15.70 27.59 18.63
CA ALA A 14 -14.44 27.54 17.89
C ALA A 14 -14.03 26.10 17.54
N ASP A 15 -14.18 25.16 18.48
CA ASP A 15 -13.87 23.75 18.25
C ASP A 15 -14.93 23.03 17.41
N THR A 16 -16.19 23.43 17.47
CA THR A 16 -17.23 22.97 16.53
C THR A 16 -16.89 23.41 15.10
N ALA A 17 -16.53 24.68 14.89
CA ALA A 17 -16.12 25.16 13.57
C ALA A 17 -14.83 24.49 13.05
N ARG A 18 -13.87 24.19 13.96
CA ARG A 18 -12.62 23.49 13.63
C ARG A 18 -12.85 22.02 13.29
N SER A 19 -13.68 21.31 14.08
CA SER A 19 -13.99 19.90 13.87
C SER A 19 -14.82 19.68 12.60
N ALA A 20 -15.80 20.54 12.32
CA ALA A 20 -16.56 20.51 11.06
C ALA A 20 -15.65 20.64 9.82
N LYS A 21 -14.68 21.59 9.85
CA LYS A 21 -13.69 21.73 8.76
C LYS A 21 -12.80 20.50 8.61
N ARG A 22 -12.35 19.90 9.72
CA ARG A 22 -11.56 18.65 9.70
C ARG A 22 -12.37 17.48 9.14
N ALA A 23 -13.64 17.35 9.53
CA ALA A 23 -14.54 16.31 9.05
C ALA A 23 -14.78 16.42 7.53
N ALA A 24 -15.09 17.64 7.04
CA ALA A 24 -15.28 17.89 5.61
C ALA A 24 -14.02 17.55 4.79
N ALA A 25 -12.83 17.96 5.25
CA ALA A 25 -11.57 17.63 4.59
C ALA A 25 -11.31 16.10 4.58
N ALA A 26 -11.54 15.42 5.71
CA ALA A 26 -11.38 13.97 5.80
C ALA A 26 -12.35 13.21 4.87
N GLN A 27 -13.61 13.66 4.76
CA GLN A 27 -14.59 13.11 3.83
C GLN A 27 -14.16 13.29 2.36
N GLN A 28 -13.68 14.49 1.99
CA GLN A 28 -13.19 14.75 0.63
C GLN A 28 -11.98 13.88 0.28
N VAL A 29 -10.99 13.78 1.17
CA VAL A 29 -9.81 12.93 0.97
C VAL A 29 -10.21 11.45 0.89
N GLY A 30 -11.11 10.98 1.75
CA GLY A 30 -11.63 9.61 1.72
C GLY A 30 -12.32 9.26 0.40
N ALA A 31 -13.21 10.14 -0.08
CA ALA A 31 -13.90 9.95 -1.35
C ALA A 31 -12.94 9.96 -2.55
N LEU A 32 -11.95 10.86 -2.57
CA LEU A 32 -10.91 10.90 -3.60
C LEU A 32 -10.01 9.65 -3.57
N ALA A 33 -9.66 9.15 -2.38
CA ALA A 33 -8.88 7.93 -2.22
C ALA A 33 -9.62 6.69 -2.74
N GLN A 34 -10.93 6.57 -2.44
CA GLN A 34 -11.79 5.51 -2.98
C GLN A 34 -11.89 5.58 -4.51
N ARG A 35 -12.12 6.78 -5.08
CA ARG A 35 -12.15 6.97 -6.53
C ARG A 35 -10.80 6.63 -7.18
N ARG A 36 -9.68 6.99 -6.55
CA ARG A 36 -8.33 6.64 -7.02
C ARG A 36 -8.10 5.13 -7.01
N ALA A 37 -8.59 4.41 -5.99
CA ALA A 37 -8.48 2.96 -5.94
C ALA A 37 -9.26 2.30 -7.09
N ALA A 38 -10.52 2.68 -7.30
CA ALA A 38 -11.34 2.14 -8.40
C ALA A 38 -10.74 2.42 -9.79
N VAL A 39 -10.17 3.61 -10.01
CA VAL A 39 -9.47 3.93 -11.27
C VAL A 39 -8.16 3.13 -11.40
N ALA A 40 -7.44 2.87 -10.30
CA ALA A 40 -6.22 2.07 -10.33
C ALA A 40 -6.51 0.58 -10.65
N GLU A 41 -7.64 0.03 -10.19
CA GLU A 41 -8.12 -1.30 -10.59
C GLU A 41 -8.43 -1.34 -12.09
N GLN A 42 -9.20 -0.37 -12.61
CA GLN A 42 -9.51 -0.26 -14.04
C GLN A 42 -8.25 -0.11 -14.91
N LEU A 43 -7.24 0.64 -14.45
CA LEU A 43 -5.96 0.77 -15.14
C LEU A 43 -5.16 -0.54 -15.11
N ALA A 44 -5.20 -1.31 -14.02
CA ALA A 44 -4.54 -2.61 -13.95
C ALA A 44 -5.18 -3.62 -14.93
N ASP A 45 -6.52 -3.64 -15.04
CA ASP A 45 -7.24 -4.48 -16.01
C ASP A 45 -6.91 -4.09 -17.47
N LEU A 46 -6.72 -2.80 -17.74
CA LEU A 46 -6.31 -2.30 -19.06
C LEU A 46 -4.84 -2.63 -19.37
N ASP A 47 -3.93 -2.47 -18.39
CA ASP A 47 -2.52 -2.82 -18.52
C ASP A 47 -2.33 -4.33 -18.79
N GLU A 48 -3.15 -5.20 -18.18
CA GLU A 48 -3.14 -6.66 -18.46
C GLU A 48 -3.64 -6.96 -19.89
N GLN A 49 -4.74 -6.33 -20.32
CA GLN A 49 -5.24 -6.46 -21.70
C GLN A 49 -4.23 -5.95 -22.75
N LEU A 50 -3.57 -4.82 -22.49
CA LEU A 50 -2.48 -4.31 -23.32
C LEU A 50 -1.32 -5.32 -23.39
N GLY A 51 -0.92 -5.89 -22.24
CA GLY A 51 0.11 -6.94 -22.20
C GLY A 51 -0.26 -8.20 -23.00
N ASP A 52 -1.52 -8.63 -22.99
CA ASP A 52 -2.03 -9.75 -23.81
C ASP A 52 -2.00 -9.42 -25.31
N VAL A 53 -2.49 -8.23 -25.71
CA VAL A 53 -2.48 -7.78 -27.12
C VAL A 53 -1.04 -7.63 -27.64
N LEU A 54 -0.14 -7.04 -26.84
CA LEU A 54 1.27 -6.90 -27.20
C LEU A 54 1.97 -8.25 -27.36
N ALA A 55 1.65 -9.23 -26.51
CA ALA A 55 2.19 -10.58 -26.64
C ALA A 55 1.71 -11.29 -27.91
N ALA A 56 0.53 -10.98 -28.43
CA ALA A 56 0.04 -11.49 -29.71
C ALA A 56 0.57 -10.69 -30.92
N ALA A 57 0.77 -9.38 -30.77
CA ALA A 57 1.32 -8.52 -31.80
C ALA A 57 2.80 -8.83 -32.11
N GLY A 58 3.56 -9.30 -31.11
CA GLY A 58 4.97 -9.71 -31.26
C GLY A 58 5.22 -10.89 -32.22
N ASP A 59 4.18 -11.65 -32.61
CA ASP A 59 4.27 -12.66 -33.68
C ASP A 59 4.17 -12.02 -35.09
N VAL A 60 3.83 -10.73 -35.19
CA VAL A 60 3.55 -10.00 -36.44
C VAL A 60 4.51 -8.84 -36.68
N MET A 61 4.87 -8.08 -35.64
CA MET A 61 5.74 -6.89 -35.73
C MET A 61 6.54 -6.68 -34.43
N ASP A 62 7.69 -6.00 -34.56
CA ASP A 62 8.56 -5.69 -33.42
C ASP A 62 8.00 -4.52 -32.57
N LEU A 63 8.40 -4.48 -31.29
CA LEU A 63 7.97 -3.44 -30.34
C LEU A 63 8.33 -2.02 -30.79
N ASP A 64 9.48 -1.83 -31.45
CA ASP A 64 9.93 -0.53 -31.95
C ASP A 64 9.11 -0.06 -33.17
N GLU A 65 8.64 -0.99 -34.00
CA GLU A 65 7.74 -0.70 -35.12
C GLU A 65 6.35 -0.30 -34.60
N LEU A 66 5.82 -1.05 -33.63
CA LEU A 66 4.53 -0.73 -33.00
C LEU A 66 4.57 0.62 -32.25
N ALA A 67 5.69 0.96 -31.60
CA ALA A 67 5.91 2.28 -31.01
C ALA A 67 5.81 3.40 -32.06
N GLY A 68 6.41 3.18 -33.24
CA GLY A 68 6.33 4.12 -34.38
C GLY A 68 4.94 4.30 -34.97
N PHE A 69 4.04 3.32 -34.85
CA PHE A 69 2.66 3.42 -35.34
C PHE A 69 1.63 3.94 -34.32
N THR A 70 1.95 3.91 -33.03
CA THR A 70 0.98 4.20 -31.94
C THR A 70 1.27 5.48 -31.17
N ASP A 71 2.40 6.15 -31.45
CA ASP A 71 2.95 7.26 -30.65
C ASP A 71 3.20 6.91 -29.17
N VAL A 72 3.22 5.62 -28.82
CA VAL A 72 3.52 5.11 -27.47
C VAL A 72 4.99 4.70 -27.39
N SER A 73 5.67 5.03 -26.29
CA SER A 73 7.09 4.69 -26.16
C SER A 73 7.31 3.18 -26.04
N ALA A 74 8.36 2.66 -26.67
CA ALA A 74 8.76 1.26 -26.53
C ALA A 74 9.01 0.85 -25.07
N ALA A 75 9.36 1.81 -24.19
CA ALA A 75 9.50 1.59 -22.76
C ALA A 75 8.14 1.34 -22.06
N ASP A 76 7.08 2.06 -22.44
CA ASP A 76 5.72 1.82 -21.95
C ASP A 76 5.18 0.47 -22.44
N LEU A 77 5.35 0.17 -23.74
CA LEU A 77 4.98 -1.12 -24.32
C LEU A 77 5.71 -2.28 -23.63
N THR A 78 7.02 -2.14 -23.39
CA THR A 78 7.82 -3.12 -22.65
C THR A 78 7.35 -3.26 -21.20
N ARG A 79 6.98 -2.16 -20.53
CA ARG A 79 6.41 -2.22 -19.17
C ARG A 79 5.12 -3.04 -19.17
N TRP A 80 4.18 -2.79 -20.08
CA TRP A 80 2.92 -3.55 -20.11
C TRP A 80 3.13 -5.03 -20.44
N LEU A 81 3.99 -5.33 -21.43
CA LEU A 81 4.35 -6.71 -21.78
C LEU A 81 5.02 -7.48 -20.63
N THR A 82 5.82 -6.80 -19.80
CA THR A 82 6.53 -7.42 -18.66
C THR A 82 5.74 -7.41 -17.34
N ALA A 83 4.81 -6.47 -17.16
CA ALA A 83 3.88 -6.43 -16.04
C ALA A 83 2.82 -7.54 -16.14
N ARG A 84 2.49 -7.97 -17.37
CA ARG A 84 1.62 -9.11 -17.65
C ARG A 84 2.02 -10.32 -16.82
N LYS A 85 1.10 -10.81 -16.00
CA LYS A 85 1.31 -12.02 -15.18
C LYS A 85 1.44 -13.23 -16.12
N PRO A 86 2.58 -13.95 -16.14
CA PRO A 86 2.77 -14.99 -17.13
C PRO A 86 1.79 -16.13 -16.92
N HIS A 87 0.81 -16.26 -17.80
CA HIS A 87 -0.11 -17.39 -17.87
C HIS A 87 0.63 -18.66 -18.37
N ARG A 88 1.66 -19.09 -17.63
CA ARG A 88 2.39 -20.33 -17.86
C ARG A 88 1.43 -21.50 -17.60
N GLY A 89 0.77 -21.93 -18.68
CA GLY A 89 -0.01 -23.16 -18.72
C GLY A 89 0.81 -24.29 -18.11
N LYS A 90 0.15 -25.12 -17.28
CA LYS A 90 0.80 -26.16 -16.47
C LYS A 90 1.68 -27.06 -17.32
N ARG A 91 3.00 -26.83 -17.31
CA ARG A 91 3.98 -27.74 -17.90
C ARG A 91 3.80 -29.10 -17.22
N LYS A 92 3.38 -30.12 -17.99
CA LYS A 92 3.27 -31.50 -17.51
C LYS A 92 4.61 -31.91 -16.91
N ARG A 93 4.65 -32.05 -15.58
CA ARG A 93 5.79 -32.61 -14.86
C ARG A 93 5.83 -34.11 -15.20
N PRO A 94 6.91 -34.64 -15.80
CA PRO A 94 6.99 -36.07 -16.04
C PRO A 94 6.93 -36.80 -14.69
N ALA A 95 6.09 -37.82 -14.59
CA ALA A 95 5.93 -38.59 -13.37
C ALA A 95 7.20 -39.41 -13.11
N ALA A 96 7.99 -39.00 -12.12
CA ALA A 96 9.11 -39.80 -11.64
C ALA A 96 8.57 -41.00 -10.87
N THR A 97 8.74 -42.21 -11.43
CA THR A 97 8.34 -43.47 -10.79
C THR A 97 9.20 -43.73 -9.56
N MET A 98 8.74 -43.30 -8.38
CA MET A 98 9.35 -43.74 -7.12
C MET A 98 8.85 -45.14 -6.78
N LYS A 99 9.77 -46.10 -6.81
CA LYS A 99 9.53 -47.43 -6.24
C LYS A 99 9.36 -47.27 -4.73
N SER A 100 8.28 -47.84 -4.21
CA SER A 100 8.08 -48.02 -2.77
C SER A 100 9.22 -48.87 -2.22
N ASP A 101 9.80 -48.47 -1.10
CA ASP A 101 10.39 -49.43 -0.19
C ASP A 101 10.16 -49.03 1.28
N THR A 102 10.36 -50.00 2.15
CA THR A 102 9.51 -50.21 3.32
C THR A 102 10.20 -49.71 4.60
N ASN A 103 9.37 -49.39 5.60
CA ASN A 103 9.46 -49.92 6.98
C ASN A 103 9.63 -48.89 8.12
N ARG A 104 9.03 -49.29 9.26
CA ARG A 104 9.42 -48.99 10.66
C ARG A 104 8.88 -47.74 11.38
N ALA A 105 7.63 -47.90 11.83
CA ALA A 105 7.13 -47.75 13.21
C ALA A 105 7.28 -46.41 14.00
N PRO A 106 6.29 -46.04 14.84
CA PRO A 106 6.26 -44.78 15.58
C PRO A 106 7.05 -44.85 16.91
N SER A 107 7.71 -43.75 17.29
CA SER A 107 8.37 -43.64 18.60
C SER A 107 7.97 -42.36 19.35
N THR A 108 7.12 -42.57 20.36
CA THR A 108 7.11 -41.90 21.68
C THR A 108 7.29 -40.39 21.79
N ALA A 109 6.27 -39.75 22.38
CA ALA A 109 6.29 -38.36 22.82
C ALA A 109 7.44 -38.00 23.78
N ARG A 110 7.86 -36.73 23.76
CA ARG A 110 8.51 -36.10 24.91
C ARG A 110 8.32 -34.57 24.92
N THR A 111 7.37 -34.11 25.72
CA THR A 111 7.24 -32.70 26.11
C THR A 111 8.29 -32.36 27.18
N PRO A 112 8.93 -31.19 27.11
CA PRO A 112 9.42 -30.52 28.31
C PRO A 112 8.91 -29.08 28.41
N THR A 113 8.30 -28.79 29.57
CA THR A 113 7.79 -27.48 29.97
C THR A 113 8.92 -26.55 30.45
N ALA A 114 9.04 -25.34 29.87
CA ALA A 114 9.69 -24.17 30.50
C ALA A 114 9.22 -22.89 29.77
N ARG A 115 8.15 -22.26 30.27
CA ARG A 115 8.13 -20.99 31.05
C ARG A 115 8.60 -19.74 30.25
N PRO A 116 7.75 -18.70 30.13
CA PRO A 116 8.08 -17.50 29.36
C PRO A 116 9.08 -16.60 30.08
N ALA A 117 10.01 -16.01 29.31
CA ALA A 117 10.83 -14.89 29.74
C ALA A 117 10.17 -13.58 29.31
N SER A 118 9.48 -12.93 30.26
CA SER A 118 9.06 -11.53 30.09
C SER A 118 10.31 -10.65 30.10
N THR A 119 10.56 -9.91 29.03
CA THR A 119 11.58 -8.86 29.00
C THR A 119 10.94 -7.54 28.59
N GLN A 120 10.46 -6.79 29.58
CA GLN A 120 10.00 -5.41 29.43
C GLN A 120 10.92 -4.49 30.26
N PRO A 121 11.62 -3.57 29.59
CA PRO A 121 11.96 -2.26 30.15
C PRO A 121 11.28 -1.19 29.25
N ALA A 122 10.15 -0.63 29.67
CA ALA A 122 10.05 0.54 30.56
C ALA A 122 9.98 1.86 29.73
N PRO A 123 8.92 2.68 29.88
CA PRO A 123 8.75 3.90 29.10
C PRO A 123 9.69 5.01 29.60
N ALA A 124 10.32 5.73 28.67
CA ALA A 124 11.00 6.98 28.99
C ALA A 124 9.97 8.01 29.49
N ARG A 125 10.15 8.48 30.73
CA ARG A 125 9.40 9.61 31.27
C ARG A 125 10.00 10.94 30.80
N ALA A 126 9.20 11.99 30.95
CA ALA A 126 9.36 13.31 30.36
C ALA A 126 10.29 14.26 31.15
N ASP A 127 10.11 15.56 30.89
CA ASP A 127 10.82 16.77 31.37
C ASP A 127 12.16 17.05 30.67
N GLY A 128 12.44 18.28 30.21
CA GLY A 128 11.65 19.52 30.25
C GLY A 128 12.36 20.67 29.50
N ALA A 129 11.89 21.92 29.68
CA ALA A 129 12.22 23.13 28.92
C ALA A 129 11.62 23.14 27.49
N ASP A 130 10.64 23.95 27.11
CA ASP A 130 10.27 25.32 27.52
C ASP A 130 11.36 26.37 27.32
N THR A 131 11.24 27.16 26.26
CA THR A 131 11.60 28.58 26.25
C THR A 131 10.87 29.30 25.10
N PRO A 132 10.27 30.49 25.31
CA PRO A 132 9.37 31.11 24.35
C PRO A 132 10.00 32.20 23.44
N VAL A 133 9.34 32.41 22.28
CA VAL A 133 9.05 33.71 21.61
C VAL A 133 10.15 34.79 21.49
N ARG A 134 10.53 35.14 20.23
CA ARG A 134 10.35 36.53 19.70
C ARG A 134 10.54 36.68 18.17
N VAL A 135 9.71 37.54 17.56
CA VAL A 135 9.92 38.29 16.29
C VAL A 135 9.89 39.80 16.66
N PRO A 136 10.55 40.75 15.97
CA PRO A 136 10.25 41.27 14.60
C PRO A 136 11.52 41.20 13.69
N ALA A 137 11.74 41.89 12.56
CA ALA A 137 11.07 42.95 11.77
C ALA A 137 11.25 42.61 10.25
N GLU A 138 10.51 43.10 9.25
CA GLU A 138 10.06 44.43 8.77
C GLU A 138 11.07 45.26 7.93
N VAL A 139 10.56 45.77 6.80
CA VAL A 139 11.07 46.80 5.86
C VAL A 139 12.33 46.53 5.02
N ALA A 140 12.10 46.37 3.70
CA ALA A 140 12.84 47.04 2.61
C ALA A 140 11.89 47.25 1.43
#